data_AF-A0A5E6QAU9-F1
#
_entry.id   AF-A0A5E6QAU9-F1
#
_cell.length_a   1.000
_cell.length_b   1.000
_cell.length_c   1.000
_cell.angle_alpha   90.00
_cell.angle_beta   90.00
_cell.angle_gamma   90.00
#
_symmetry.space_group_name_H-M   'P 1'
#
loop_
_entity.id
_entity.type
_entity.pdbx_description
1 polymer ?
#
loop_
_entity_poly.entity_id
_entity_poly.type
_entity_poly.pdbx_seq_one_letter_code
_entity_poly.pdbx_strand_id
1 'polypeptide(L)'
;MKTANRHRVFNSVYLIIFVAGIGFFALSFYLLGILPGQELQKEIDARAPADMADYTAQEERGRTIYGREGCGYCHTQQVRFVAEDVARWGAPTQAWETRFDYPQLWGTRRIGPDLARESGVRSNDWQLTHLFNPRFVVGDSVMPGYPWLFDGDAAKPTADAVSLVAYLQALGRPRIVSGYDDETAPAPSPMAAGHADSMDTSTLAARRQAISAQARLDAAVPQFSLPDNPEDYSVALAAGKTAFEQNCTACHGATGAGDGPGAASLLPRPADLRAASFTSGRIADALWNGRYGSSMPAWRDLDNSTLAALTVYVQSLHTLQALPETATGESTVQTTALFEKNCSSCHGATGQGDGPAARSLAPRPANFQLKQGNPDYLEMVLRNGIPGTAMPPWEEVLTDQQRHSLVRYLRSLYQPSAQE
;
A
#
# COMPACT_ATOMS: atom_id res chain seq x y z
N MET A 1 83.39 14.97 1.70
CA MET A 1 82.48 15.33 0.58
C MET A 1 81.63 14.18 0.04
N LYS A 2 82.10 12.92 -0.04
CA LYS A 2 81.33 11.81 -0.63
C LYS A 2 80.07 11.38 0.15
N THR A 3 80.06 11.46 1.48
CA THR A 3 78.92 11.07 2.34
C THR A 3 77.78 12.11 2.34
N ALA A 4 78.11 13.41 2.42
CA ALA A 4 77.13 14.49 2.36
C ALA A 4 76.35 14.54 1.04
N ASN A 5 77.00 14.19 -0.08
CA ASN A 5 76.36 14.12 -1.39
C ASN A 5 75.38 12.94 -1.49
N ARG A 6 75.72 11.80 -0.85
CA ARG A 6 74.88 10.60 -0.80
C ARG A 6 73.58 10.83 -0.01
N HIS A 7 73.64 11.55 1.12
CA HIS A 7 72.45 11.93 1.89
C HIS A 7 71.54 12.92 1.16
N ARG A 8 72.10 13.89 0.43
CA ARG A 8 71.30 14.82 -0.39
C ARG A 8 70.57 14.09 -1.52
N VAL A 9 71.26 13.20 -2.24
CA VAL A 9 70.64 12.39 -3.30
C VAL A 9 69.54 11.48 -2.74
N PHE A 10 69.76 10.81 -1.61
CA PHE A 10 68.76 9.96 -0.97
C PHE A 10 67.51 10.75 -0.54
N ASN A 11 67.69 11.93 0.04
CA ASN A 11 66.59 12.81 0.44
C ASN A 11 65.82 13.35 -0.78
N SER A 12 66.51 13.65 -1.89
CA SER A 12 65.87 14.05 -3.14
C SER A 12 65.03 12.93 -3.76
N VAL A 13 65.47 11.66 -3.68
CA VAL A 13 64.69 10.51 -4.16
C VAL A 13 63.40 10.33 -3.36
N TYR A 14 63.46 10.41 -2.02
CA TYR A 14 62.25 10.35 -1.19
C TYR A 14 61.29 11.51 -1.47
N LEU A 15 61.80 12.73 -1.66
CA LEU A 15 60.98 13.87 -2.02
C LEU A 15 60.31 13.68 -3.39
N ILE A 16 61.04 13.18 -4.39
CA ILE A 16 60.49 12.89 -5.73
C ILE A 16 59.37 11.84 -5.64
N ILE A 17 59.60 10.73 -4.94
CA ILE A 17 58.59 9.67 -4.77
C ILE A 17 57.37 10.20 -4.02
N PHE A 18 57.58 10.99 -2.96
CA PHE A 18 56.48 11.60 -2.21
C PHE A 18 55.63 12.53 -3.07
N VAL A 19 56.27 13.45 -3.81
CA VAL A 19 55.58 14.37 -4.72
C VAL A 19 54.87 13.62 -5.84
N ALA A 20 55.51 12.61 -6.43
CA ALA A 20 54.88 11.76 -7.43
C ALA A 20 53.68 10.98 -6.87
N GLY A 21 53.77 10.48 -5.64
CA GLY A 21 52.68 9.79 -4.95
C GLY A 21 51.49 10.71 -4.67
N ILE A 22 51.74 11.91 -4.13
CA ILE A 22 50.68 12.92 -3.91
C ILE A 22 50.09 13.39 -5.24
N GLY A 23 50.93 13.61 -6.26
CA GLY A 23 50.48 14.01 -7.60
C GLY A 23 49.62 12.93 -8.25
N PHE A 24 50.03 11.67 -8.17
CA PHE A 24 49.25 10.53 -8.66
C PHE A 24 47.92 10.39 -7.91
N PHE A 25 47.94 10.51 -6.58
CA PHE A 25 46.72 10.49 -5.77
C PHE A 25 45.77 11.63 -6.14
N ALA A 26 46.27 12.86 -6.25
CA ALA A 26 45.45 14.03 -6.61
C ALA A 26 44.87 13.89 -8.02
N LEU A 27 45.67 13.45 -8.99
CA LEU A 27 45.21 13.17 -10.35
C LEU A 27 44.16 12.06 -10.36
N SER A 28 44.39 10.96 -9.64
CA SER A 28 43.45 9.84 -9.53
C SER A 28 42.15 10.26 -8.87
N PHE A 29 42.20 11.03 -7.78
CA PHE A 29 41.03 11.56 -7.10
C PHE A 29 40.22 12.50 -7.99
N TYR A 30 40.89 13.36 -8.78
CA TYR A 30 40.22 14.22 -9.74
C TYR A 30 39.56 13.41 -10.87
N LEU A 31 40.30 12.49 -11.50
CA LEU A 31 39.82 11.73 -12.65
C LEU A 31 38.75 10.69 -12.30
N LEU A 32 38.81 10.08 -11.11
CA LEU A 32 37.90 8.99 -10.70
C LEU A 32 36.83 9.43 -9.70
N GLY A 33 37.02 10.56 -9.02
CA GLY A 33 36.06 11.10 -8.06
C GLY A 33 35.35 12.35 -8.58
N ILE A 34 36.11 13.41 -8.84
CA ILE A 34 35.54 14.73 -9.19
C ILE A 34 34.91 14.73 -10.58
N LEU A 35 35.63 14.29 -11.63
CA LEU A 35 35.11 14.31 -13.00
C LEU A 35 33.84 13.45 -13.17
N PRO A 36 33.78 12.18 -12.72
CA PRO A 36 32.56 11.39 -12.81
C PRO A 36 31.43 11.96 -11.97
N GLY A 37 31.73 12.54 -10.80
CA GLY A 37 30.73 13.21 -9.97
C GLY A 37 30.12 14.44 -10.64
N GLN A 38 30.93 15.25 -11.34
CA GLN A 38 30.45 16.38 -12.13
C GLN A 38 29.57 15.93 -13.30
N GLU A 39 29.95 14.85 -13.98
CA GLU A 39 29.14 14.31 -15.08
C GLU A 39 27.81 13.74 -14.58
N LEU A 40 27.84 13.01 -13.46
CA LEU A 40 26.64 12.52 -12.79
C LEU A 40 25.71 13.66 -12.37
N GLN A 41 26.26 14.76 -11.83
CA GLN A 41 25.46 15.91 -11.44
C GLN A 41 24.75 16.55 -12.63
N LYS A 42 25.43 16.71 -13.77
CA LYS A 42 24.80 17.21 -15.00
C LYS A 42 23.65 16.31 -15.45
N GLU A 43 23.84 14.98 -15.39
CA GLU A 43 22.79 14.02 -15.75
C GLU A 43 21.60 14.04 -14.79
N ILE A 44 21.86 14.21 -13.49
CA ILE A 44 20.81 14.42 -12.49
C ILE A 44 20.02 15.68 -12.82
N ASP A 45 20.70 16.80 -13.06
CA ASP A 45 20.06 18.09 -13.34
C ASP A 45 19.29 18.08 -14.66
N ALA A 46 19.77 17.34 -15.67
CA ALA A 46 19.11 17.19 -16.96
C ALA A 46 17.84 16.31 -16.92
N ARG A 47 17.80 15.33 -16.01
CA ARG A 47 16.70 14.34 -15.92
C ARG A 47 15.70 14.62 -14.81
N ALA A 48 16.10 15.37 -13.79
CA ALA A 48 15.21 15.71 -12.69
C ALA A 48 14.01 16.52 -13.20
N PRO A 49 12.78 16.18 -12.79
CA PRO A 49 11.61 17.02 -13.03
C PRO A 49 11.85 18.42 -12.46
N ALA A 50 11.43 19.46 -13.21
CA ALA A 50 11.65 20.86 -12.81
C ALA A 50 10.90 21.25 -11.53
N ASP A 51 9.81 20.54 -11.22
CA ASP A 51 8.93 20.73 -10.08
C ASP A 51 9.17 19.70 -8.96
N MET A 52 10.32 19.04 -8.95
CA MET A 52 10.67 18.08 -7.90
C MET A 52 10.76 18.79 -6.54
N ALA A 53 9.79 18.52 -5.67
CA ALA A 53 9.73 19.08 -4.34
C ALA A 53 10.78 18.46 -3.40
N ASP A 54 11.37 19.30 -2.55
CA ASP A 54 12.18 18.86 -1.41
C ASP A 54 11.32 18.08 -0.40
N TYR A 55 11.99 17.33 0.49
CA TYR A 55 11.33 16.74 1.64
C TYR A 55 10.72 17.83 2.54
N THR A 56 9.52 17.57 3.04
CA THR A 56 8.96 18.40 4.11
C THR A 56 9.78 18.24 5.40
N ALA A 57 9.65 19.18 6.35
CA ALA A 57 10.33 19.06 7.64
C ALA A 57 9.98 17.76 8.40
N GLN A 58 8.75 17.25 8.21
CA GLN A 58 8.32 15.99 8.79
C GLN A 58 8.98 14.79 8.09
N GLU A 59 9.07 14.82 6.77
CA GLU A 59 9.74 13.78 5.97
C GLU A 59 11.24 13.72 6.28
N GLU A 60 11.91 14.88 6.42
CA GLU A 60 13.34 14.92 6.76
C GLU A 60 13.61 14.39 8.19
N ARG A 61 12.71 14.71 9.14
CA ARG A 61 12.75 14.07 10.47
C ARG A 61 12.56 12.56 10.36
N GLY A 62 11.60 12.12 9.55
CA GLY A 62 11.37 10.71 9.27
C GLY A 62 12.57 9.99 8.68
N ARG A 63 13.27 10.65 7.76
CA ARG A 63 14.52 10.17 7.16
C ARG A 63 15.64 10.03 8.19
N THR A 64 15.77 11.00 9.09
CA THR A 64 16.70 10.93 10.22
C THR A 64 16.39 9.73 11.12
N ILE A 65 15.10 9.50 11.42
CA ILE A 65 14.65 8.35 12.20
C ILE A 65 14.94 7.04 11.46
N TYR A 66 14.67 6.95 10.16
CA TYR A 66 14.99 5.78 9.34
C TYR A 66 16.48 5.40 9.42
N GLY A 67 17.36 6.41 9.39
CA GLY A 67 18.80 6.23 9.60
C GLY A 67 19.14 5.80 11.04
N ARG A 68 18.56 6.45 12.04
CA ARG A 68 18.76 6.15 13.47
C ARG A 68 18.37 4.72 13.83
N GLU A 69 17.23 4.25 13.33
CA GLU A 69 16.69 2.91 13.56
C GLU A 69 17.41 1.83 12.72
N GLY A 70 18.28 2.23 11.79
CA GLY A 70 19.07 1.29 10.98
C GLY A 70 18.24 0.57 9.92
N CYS A 71 17.10 1.12 9.49
CA CYS A 71 16.22 0.49 8.51
C CYS A 71 16.95 0.12 7.20
N GLY A 72 17.90 0.96 6.78
CA GLY A 72 18.73 0.76 5.59
C GLY A 72 19.67 -0.47 5.63
N TYR A 73 19.85 -1.11 6.79
CA TYR A 73 20.59 -2.37 6.88
C TYR A 73 19.79 -3.58 6.37
N CYS A 74 18.47 -3.47 6.34
CA CYS A 74 17.56 -4.53 5.92
C CYS A 74 16.78 -4.18 4.65
N HIS A 75 16.48 -2.89 4.45
CA HIS A 75 15.66 -2.38 3.35
C HIS A 75 16.49 -1.50 2.43
N THR A 76 16.56 -1.90 1.17
CA THR A 76 17.18 -1.09 0.13
C THR A 76 16.22 -0.01 -0.36
N GLN A 77 16.76 1.06 -0.94
CA GLN A 77 16.00 2.12 -1.60
C GLN A 77 16.53 2.32 -3.02
N GLN A 78 16.78 1.20 -3.72
CA GLN A 78 17.33 1.20 -5.06
C GLN A 78 16.83 -0.03 -5.84
N VAL A 79 15.77 0.17 -6.63
CA VAL A 79 15.30 -0.84 -7.57
C VAL A 79 16.35 -0.97 -8.68
N ARG A 80 16.91 -2.17 -8.84
CA ARG A 80 17.97 -2.44 -9.80
C ARG A 80 17.40 -2.60 -11.21
N PHE A 81 18.26 -2.45 -12.21
CA PHE A 81 17.91 -2.59 -13.64
C PHE A 81 17.74 -4.06 -14.10
N VAL A 82 17.36 -4.97 -13.20
CA VAL A 82 17.15 -6.39 -13.51
C VAL A 82 15.65 -6.67 -13.58
N ALA A 83 15.23 -7.56 -14.50
CA ALA A 83 13.82 -7.80 -14.78
C ALA A 83 13.02 -8.26 -13.54
N GLU A 84 13.64 -9.05 -12.66
CA GLU A 84 13.04 -9.55 -11.43
C GLU A 84 12.77 -8.44 -10.42
N ASP A 85 13.69 -7.47 -10.30
CA ASP A 85 13.49 -6.29 -9.47
C ASP A 85 12.36 -5.43 -10.03
N VAL A 86 12.33 -5.27 -11.36
CA VAL A 86 11.31 -4.47 -12.04
C VAL A 86 9.92 -5.09 -11.89
N ALA A 87 9.81 -6.41 -12.02
CA ALA A 87 8.56 -7.13 -11.82
C ALA A 87 8.04 -7.03 -10.39
N ARG A 88 8.93 -6.95 -9.40
CA ARG A 88 8.55 -7.00 -7.98
C ARG A 88 8.31 -5.62 -7.35
N TRP A 89 9.04 -4.60 -7.77
CA TRP A 89 9.02 -3.28 -7.13
C TRP A 89 8.75 -2.13 -8.11
N GLY A 90 8.79 -2.39 -9.42
CA GLY A 90 8.51 -1.38 -10.43
C GLY A 90 9.74 -0.78 -11.07
N ALA A 91 9.61 0.42 -11.63
CA ALA A 91 10.64 0.93 -12.53
C ALA A 91 11.99 1.19 -11.83
N PRO A 92 13.13 0.91 -12.48
CA PRO A 92 14.46 1.06 -11.88
C PRO A 92 14.72 2.48 -11.36
N THR A 93 15.40 2.57 -10.22
CA THR A 93 15.75 3.85 -9.59
C THR A 93 16.73 4.63 -10.45
N GLN A 94 16.34 5.86 -10.83
CA GLN A 94 17.21 6.80 -11.53
C GLN A 94 17.99 7.66 -10.54
N ALA A 95 19.18 8.11 -10.92
CA ALA A 95 20.05 8.91 -10.06
C ALA A 95 19.40 10.21 -9.54
N TRP A 96 18.53 10.82 -10.34
CA TRP A 96 17.86 12.07 -9.99
C TRP A 96 16.86 11.91 -8.84
N GLU A 97 16.32 10.70 -8.62
CA GLU A 97 15.27 10.47 -7.62
C GLU A 97 15.77 10.65 -6.19
N THR A 98 17.07 10.43 -5.96
CA THR A 98 17.72 10.57 -4.65
C THR A 98 18.63 11.80 -4.60
N ARG A 99 18.40 12.82 -5.45
CA ARG A 99 19.25 14.03 -5.52
C ARG A 99 19.28 14.83 -4.23
N PHE A 100 18.23 14.73 -3.40
CA PHE A 100 18.11 15.42 -2.11
C PHE A 100 18.55 14.53 -0.93
N ASP A 101 18.91 13.28 -1.17
CA ASP A 101 19.32 12.36 -0.12
C ASP A 101 20.79 12.53 0.25
N TYR A 102 21.07 13.04 1.45
CA TYR A 102 22.41 13.05 2.03
C TYR A 102 22.43 12.64 3.51
N PRO A 103 23.27 11.67 3.93
CA PRO A 103 23.94 10.68 3.07
C PRO A 103 22.92 9.74 2.42
N GLN A 104 23.25 9.11 1.28
CA GLN A 104 22.33 8.20 0.60
C GLN A 104 21.98 6.98 1.46
N LEU A 105 20.72 6.53 1.38
CA LEU A 105 20.15 5.43 2.16
C LEU A 105 19.77 4.22 1.29
N TRP A 106 20.46 4.02 0.16
CA TRP A 106 20.18 2.96 -0.81
C TRP A 106 20.22 1.53 -0.21
N GLY A 107 20.89 1.36 0.92
CA GLY A 107 21.08 0.07 1.58
C GLY A 107 22.10 -0.80 0.83
N THR A 108 22.64 -1.81 1.51
CA THR A 108 23.64 -2.73 0.94
C THR A 108 23.23 -4.20 1.02
N ARG A 109 22.12 -4.49 1.69
CA ARG A 109 21.54 -5.82 1.87
C ARG A 109 20.02 -5.73 1.83
N ARG A 110 19.40 -6.77 1.27
CA ARG A 110 17.94 -6.86 1.09
C ARG A 110 17.41 -8.06 1.86
N ILE A 111 17.22 -7.87 3.17
CA ILE A 111 16.55 -8.85 4.06
C ILE A 111 15.04 -8.62 3.98
N GLY A 112 14.61 -7.36 4.04
CA GLY A 112 13.25 -6.93 3.74
C GLY A 112 13.11 -6.49 2.27
N PRO A 113 11.89 -6.14 1.83
CA PRO A 113 11.65 -5.59 0.49
C PRO A 113 12.40 -4.26 0.26
N ASP A 114 12.62 -3.95 -1.02
CA ASP A 114 13.04 -2.60 -1.43
C ASP A 114 11.90 -1.60 -1.19
N LEU A 115 12.23 -0.42 -0.68
CA LEU A 115 11.27 0.62 -0.31
C LEU A 115 11.29 1.84 -1.23
N ALA A 116 12.10 1.86 -2.30
CA ALA A 116 12.21 3.02 -3.20
C ALA A 116 10.89 3.41 -3.91
N ARG A 117 9.88 2.55 -3.82
CA ARG A 117 8.58 2.66 -4.48
C ARG A 117 7.43 2.49 -3.49
N GLU A 118 7.65 2.79 -2.21
CA GLU A 118 6.69 2.53 -1.13
C GLU A 118 5.51 3.52 -1.09
N SER A 119 5.65 4.69 -1.72
CA SER A 119 4.59 5.71 -1.80
C SER A 119 3.26 5.13 -2.30
N GLY A 120 2.25 5.13 -1.43
CA GLY A 120 0.89 4.69 -1.75
C GLY A 120 0.71 3.17 -1.87
N VAL A 121 1.73 2.38 -1.55
CA VAL A 121 1.67 0.90 -1.58
C VAL A 121 0.89 0.36 -0.39
N ARG A 122 1.28 0.81 0.80
CA ARG A 122 0.60 0.51 2.06
C ARG A 122 0.05 1.79 2.66
N SER A 123 -1.08 1.69 3.34
CA SER A 123 -1.67 2.81 4.09
C SER A 123 -0.78 3.18 5.28
N ASN A 124 -0.97 4.40 5.81
CA ASN A 124 -0.24 4.85 6.99
C ASN A 124 -0.50 3.93 8.20
N ASP A 125 -1.75 3.52 8.41
CA ASP A 125 -2.11 2.64 9.51
C ASP A 125 -1.51 1.24 9.35
N TRP A 126 -1.38 0.75 8.11
CA TRP A 126 -0.63 -0.48 7.84
C TRP A 126 0.84 -0.32 8.24
N GLN A 127 1.49 0.79 7.84
CA GLN A 127 2.88 1.06 8.19
C GLN A 127 3.08 1.18 9.70
N LEU A 128 2.18 1.87 10.40
CA LEU A 128 2.23 2.00 11.85
C LEU A 128 2.04 0.64 12.55
N THR A 129 1.05 -0.15 12.11
CA THR A 129 0.83 -1.50 12.64
C THR A 129 2.04 -2.40 12.39
N HIS A 130 2.63 -2.31 11.19
CA HIS A 130 3.85 -3.02 10.83
C HIS A 130 5.05 -2.61 11.70
N LEU A 131 5.25 -1.31 11.92
CA LEU A 131 6.34 -0.80 12.76
C LEU A 131 6.17 -1.24 14.21
N PHE A 132 4.95 -1.22 14.75
CA PHE A 132 4.68 -1.68 16.12
C PHE A 132 4.98 -3.18 16.26
N ASN A 133 4.38 -4.00 15.40
CA ASN A 133 4.66 -5.43 15.34
C ASN A 133 4.51 -5.96 13.90
N PRO A 134 5.61 -6.25 13.21
CA PRO A 134 5.57 -6.68 11.81
C PRO A 134 4.73 -7.94 11.56
N ARG A 135 4.63 -8.82 12.57
CA ARG A 135 3.86 -10.08 12.47
C ARG A 135 2.35 -9.86 12.43
N PHE A 136 1.86 -8.68 12.80
CA PHE A 136 0.43 -8.35 12.70
C PHE A 136 -0.05 -8.15 11.27
N VAL A 137 0.86 -7.90 10.33
CA VAL A 137 0.50 -7.66 8.93
C VAL A 137 1.31 -8.50 7.95
N VAL A 138 2.42 -9.10 8.42
CA VAL A 138 3.24 -10.07 7.68
C VAL A 138 3.65 -11.17 8.66
N GLY A 139 2.87 -12.26 8.74
CA GLY A 139 3.01 -13.29 9.77
C GLY A 139 4.43 -13.84 9.94
N ASP A 140 5.10 -14.14 8.82
CA ASP A 140 6.47 -14.68 8.80
C ASP A 140 7.57 -13.60 8.77
N SER A 141 7.24 -12.36 9.15
CA SER A 141 8.22 -11.27 9.13
C SER A 141 9.35 -11.53 10.11
N VAL A 142 10.58 -11.37 9.62
CA VAL A 142 11.80 -11.37 10.43
C VAL A 142 12.16 -9.98 10.95
N MET A 143 11.47 -8.93 10.49
CA MET A 143 11.72 -7.55 10.92
C MET A 143 11.48 -7.42 12.44
N PRO A 144 12.35 -6.72 13.19
CA PRO A 144 12.07 -6.40 14.60
C PRO A 144 10.88 -5.44 14.73
N GLY A 145 10.15 -5.51 15.85
CA GLY A 145 9.17 -4.48 16.18
C GLY A 145 9.86 -3.25 16.78
N TYR A 146 9.26 -2.08 16.58
CA TYR A 146 9.70 -0.77 17.06
C TYR A 146 8.69 -0.17 18.07
N PRO A 147 8.30 -0.90 19.14
CA PRO A 147 7.25 -0.44 20.06
C PRO A 147 7.60 0.86 20.80
N TRP A 148 8.88 1.25 20.87
CA TRP A 148 9.31 2.53 21.45
C TRP A 148 8.90 3.75 20.63
N LEU A 149 8.48 3.57 19.37
CA LEU A 149 7.88 4.64 18.56
C LEU A 149 6.40 4.88 18.91
N PHE A 150 5.86 4.21 19.93
CA PHE A 150 4.45 4.23 20.32
C PHE A 150 4.29 4.41 21.83
N ASP A 151 3.19 5.05 22.24
CA ASP A 151 2.83 5.24 23.65
C ASP A 151 2.11 4.02 24.23
N GLY A 152 2.77 2.85 24.16
CA GLY A 152 2.32 1.57 24.70
C GLY A 152 1.25 0.84 23.88
N ASP A 153 0.73 1.45 22.82
CA ASP A 153 -0.35 0.90 21.98
C ASP A 153 -0.10 1.23 20.50
N ALA A 154 -0.35 0.28 19.60
CA ALA A 154 -0.20 0.45 18.15
C ALA A 154 -1.07 1.59 17.58
N ALA A 155 -2.19 1.91 18.21
CA ALA A 155 -3.06 3.02 17.85
C ALA A 155 -2.59 4.39 18.39
N LYS A 156 -1.47 4.43 19.12
CA LYS A 156 -0.91 5.65 19.72
C LYS A 156 0.52 5.91 19.23
N PRO A 157 0.69 6.24 17.93
CA PRO A 157 2.00 6.54 17.38
C PRO A 157 2.54 7.86 17.95
N THR A 158 3.83 7.88 18.29
CA THR A 158 4.53 9.12 18.62
C THR A 158 4.73 9.99 17.38
N ALA A 159 5.14 11.24 17.57
CA ALA A 159 5.53 12.11 16.45
C ALA A 159 6.68 11.52 15.60
N ASP A 160 7.55 10.71 16.20
CA ASP A 160 8.62 10.01 15.47
C ASP A 160 8.05 8.93 14.56
N ALA A 161 7.11 8.10 15.04
CA ALA A 161 6.44 7.09 14.20
C ALA A 161 5.75 7.75 13.00
N VAL A 162 4.98 8.82 13.23
CA VAL A 162 4.28 9.54 12.17
C VAL A 162 5.27 10.15 11.17
N SER A 163 6.39 10.70 11.65
CA SER A 163 7.43 11.26 10.77
C SER A 163 8.10 10.18 9.92
N LEU A 164 8.43 9.03 10.51
CA LEU A 164 8.98 7.89 9.78
C LEU A 164 8.04 7.42 8.68
N VAL A 165 6.74 7.30 8.96
CA VAL A 165 5.74 6.94 7.95
C VAL A 165 5.63 8.01 6.85
N ALA A 166 5.71 9.30 7.20
CA ALA A 166 5.73 10.37 6.20
C ALA A 166 6.92 10.22 5.23
N TYR A 167 8.11 9.87 5.75
CA TYR A 167 9.26 9.58 4.90
C TYR A 167 9.04 8.35 4.01
N LEU A 168 8.51 7.25 4.55
CA LEU A 168 8.17 6.05 3.75
C LEU A 168 7.19 6.38 2.60
N GLN A 169 6.20 7.24 2.86
CA GLN A 169 5.26 7.70 1.84
C GLN A 169 5.87 8.68 0.83
N ALA A 170 7.03 9.27 1.12
CA ALA A 170 7.75 10.11 0.16
C ALA A 170 8.58 9.28 -0.84
N LEU A 171 8.94 8.03 -0.49
CA LEU A 171 9.78 7.17 -1.33
C LEU A 171 9.07 6.79 -2.65
N GLY A 172 9.59 7.31 -3.76
CA GLY A 172 9.04 7.12 -5.10
C GLY A 172 7.99 8.15 -5.51
N ARG A 173 7.55 9.04 -4.60
CA ARG A 173 6.57 10.10 -4.89
C ARG A 173 7.01 11.03 -6.03
N PRO A 174 8.27 11.52 -6.11
CA PRO A 174 8.70 12.38 -7.22
C PRO A 174 8.48 11.75 -8.60
N ARG A 175 8.74 10.44 -8.71
CA ARG A 175 8.55 9.69 -9.95
C ARG A 175 7.08 9.59 -10.34
N ILE A 176 6.20 9.31 -9.37
CA ILE A 176 4.75 9.27 -9.59
C ILE A 176 4.22 10.63 -10.06
N VAL A 177 4.57 11.71 -9.34
CA VAL A 177 4.08 13.07 -9.63
C VAL A 177 4.57 13.57 -10.98
N SER A 178 5.83 13.26 -11.33
CA SER A 178 6.41 13.69 -12.61
C SER A 178 5.82 13.00 -13.85
N GLY A 179 5.07 11.90 -13.68
CA GLY A 179 4.64 11.07 -14.81
C GLY A 179 5.79 10.46 -15.60
N TYR A 180 7.00 10.38 -15.02
CA TYR A 180 8.20 9.83 -15.72
C TYR A 180 7.98 8.41 -16.23
N ASP A 181 7.09 7.66 -15.56
CA ASP A 181 6.71 6.32 -15.95
C ASP A 181 5.47 6.22 -16.84
N ASP A 182 4.79 7.34 -17.11
CA ASP A 182 3.60 7.37 -17.96
C ASP A 182 3.98 6.99 -19.40
N GLU A 183 3.44 5.87 -19.88
CA GLU A 183 3.69 5.37 -21.24
C GLU A 183 3.11 6.29 -22.33
N THR A 184 2.25 7.23 -21.95
CA THR A 184 1.71 8.26 -22.83
C THR A 184 2.57 9.53 -22.86
N ALA A 185 3.52 9.68 -21.93
CA ALA A 185 4.47 10.78 -21.92
C ALA A 185 5.58 10.56 -22.98
N PRO A 186 6.08 11.62 -23.64
CA PRO A 186 7.17 11.50 -24.59
C PRO A 186 8.42 10.92 -23.91
N ALA A 187 8.99 9.87 -24.50
CA ALA A 187 10.13 9.16 -23.92
C ALA A 187 11.29 10.12 -23.62
N PRO A 188 11.92 10.05 -22.43
CA PRO A 188 13.10 10.85 -22.13
C PRO A 188 14.23 10.49 -23.10
N SER A 189 15.04 11.48 -23.48
CA SER A 189 16.14 11.28 -24.43
C SER A 189 17.05 10.12 -23.99
N PRO A 190 17.38 9.17 -24.89
CA PRO A 190 18.23 8.05 -24.55
C PRO A 190 19.60 8.58 -24.13
N MET A 191 20.15 8.08 -23.02
CA MET A 191 21.58 8.26 -22.78
C MET A 191 22.37 7.45 -23.79
N ALA A 192 23.61 7.87 -24.01
CA ALA A 192 24.63 7.12 -24.72
C ALA A 192 24.59 5.65 -24.27
N ALA A 193 24.09 4.81 -25.18
CA ALA A 193 23.99 3.39 -25.01
C ALA A 193 25.40 2.81 -24.84
N GLY A 194 25.77 2.56 -23.59
CA GLY A 194 26.77 1.59 -23.23
C GLY A 194 26.09 0.51 -22.40
N HIS A 195 25.51 -0.49 -23.06
CA HIS A 195 24.98 -1.75 -22.51
C HIS A 195 23.49 -1.83 -22.10
N ALA A 196 22.63 -0.93 -22.56
CA ALA A 196 21.18 -1.17 -22.54
C ALA A 196 20.71 -1.81 -23.86
N ASP A 197 21.34 -2.91 -24.26
CA ASP A 197 20.81 -3.75 -25.35
C ASP A 197 19.89 -4.79 -24.70
N SER A 198 18.69 -4.93 -25.25
CA SER A 198 17.56 -5.77 -24.79
C SER A 198 16.88 -5.39 -23.47
N MET A 199 16.12 -4.28 -23.42
CA MET A 199 14.91 -4.28 -22.58
C MET A 199 13.78 -4.90 -23.39
N ASP A 200 13.56 -6.19 -23.15
CA ASP A 200 12.45 -7.00 -23.66
C ASP A 200 11.10 -6.37 -23.30
N THR A 201 10.14 -6.39 -24.21
CA THR A 201 8.77 -5.86 -24.01
C THR A 201 8.00 -6.60 -22.91
N SER A 202 8.50 -7.74 -22.44
CA SER A 202 8.07 -8.38 -21.19
C SER A 202 8.25 -7.47 -19.96
N THR A 203 9.18 -6.51 -19.99
CA THR A 203 9.37 -5.51 -18.92
C THR A 203 8.21 -4.51 -18.82
N LEU A 204 7.45 -4.29 -19.90
CA LEU A 204 6.21 -3.48 -19.89
C LEU A 204 5.05 -4.24 -19.22
N ALA A 205 5.00 -5.57 -19.33
CA ALA A 205 4.05 -6.38 -18.57
C ALA A 205 4.43 -6.43 -17.06
N ALA A 206 5.73 -6.47 -16.76
CA ALA A 206 6.26 -6.42 -15.39
C ALA A 206 5.89 -5.13 -14.64
N ARG A 207 5.83 -3.97 -15.33
CA ARG A 207 5.31 -2.71 -14.77
C ARG A 207 3.87 -2.80 -14.25
N ARG A 208 3.03 -3.70 -14.80
CA ARG A 208 1.63 -3.86 -14.39
C ARG A 208 1.45 -4.69 -13.11
N GLN A 209 2.46 -5.49 -12.73
CA GLN A 209 2.48 -6.31 -11.51
C GLN A 209 3.21 -5.66 -10.32
N ALA A 210 4.03 -4.65 -10.60
CA ALA A 210 5.08 -4.09 -9.76
C ALA A 210 4.77 -3.76 -8.29
N ILE A 211 3.50 -3.64 -7.91
CA ILE A 211 3.14 -3.50 -6.50
C ILE A 211 1.91 -4.35 -6.23
N SER A 212 2.13 -5.66 -6.14
CA SER A 212 1.10 -6.68 -5.93
C SER A 212 0.16 -6.38 -4.77
N ALA A 213 0.71 -5.79 -3.70
CA ALA A 213 0.01 -5.42 -2.47
C ALA A 213 -0.76 -4.09 -2.55
N GLN A 214 -0.49 -3.24 -3.55
CA GLN A 214 -1.16 -1.95 -3.66
C GLN A 214 -2.63 -2.14 -4.02
N ALA A 215 -3.49 -1.51 -3.22
CA ALA A 215 -4.91 -1.50 -3.49
C ALA A 215 -5.22 -0.65 -4.74
N ARG A 216 -6.12 -1.13 -5.60
CA ARG A 216 -6.50 -0.44 -6.85
C ARG A 216 -7.99 -0.12 -6.85
N LEU A 217 -8.36 0.99 -7.48
CA LEU A 217 -9.74 1.33 -7.78
C LEU A 217 -10.08 0.85 -9.19
N ASP A 218 -11.23 0.20 -9.34
CA ASP A 218 -11.85 -0.13 -10.64
C ASP A 218 -10.95 -0.93 -11.61
N ALA A 219 -9.93 -1.61 -11.11
CA ALA A 219 -9.08 -2.45 -11.93
C ALA A 219 -9.79 -3.76 -12.25
N ALA A 220 -9.67 -4.23 -13.50
CA ALA A 220 -10.31 -5.46 -13.94
C ALA A 220 -9.91 -6.64 -13.04
N VAL A 221 -10.93 -7.34 -12.53
CA VAL A 221 -10.79 -8.53 -11.69
C VAL A 221 -10.92 -9.77 -12.57
N PRO A 222 -9.99 -10.73 -12.50
CA PRO A 222 -10.16 -12.00 -13.19
C PRO A 222 -11.37 -12.75 -12.61
N GLN A 223 -12.15 -13.39 -13.47
CA GLN A 223 -13.27 -14.21 -13.01
C GLN A 223 -12.73 -15.48 -12.35
N PHE A 224 -13.02 -15.66 -11.05
CA PHE A 224 -12.71 -16.89 -10.33
C PHE A 224 -13.76 -17.96 -10.62
N SER A 225 -13.32 -19.14 -11.06
CA SER A 225 -14.20 -20.31 -11.20
C SER A 225 -14.41 -20.93 -9.81
N LEU A 226 -15.62 -20.82 -9.28
CA LEU A 226 -16.00 -21.48 -8.04
C LEU A 226 -16.49 -22.90 -8.33
N PRO A 227 -16.22 -23.89 -7.46
CA PRO A 227 -16.70 -25.24 -7.68
C PRO A 227 -18.21 -25.35 -7.46
N ASP A 228 -18.91 -25.97 -8.41
CA ASP A 228 -20.37 -26.16 -8.35
C ASP A 228 -20.78 -27.50 -7.72
N ASN A 229 -19.88 -28.49 -7.69
CA ASN A 229 -20.16 -29.80 -7.09
C ASN A 229 -19.77 -29.85 -5.60
N PRO A 230 -20.45 -30.68 -4.79
CA PRO A 230 -20.23 -30.70 -3.33
C PRO A 230 -18.83 -31.14 -2.90
N GLU A 231 -18.21 -32.07 -3.62
CA GLU A 231 -16.88 -32.61 -3.25
C GLU A 231 -15.81 -31.53 -3.44
N ASP A 232 -15.74 -30.93 -4.62
CA ASP A 232 -14.78 -29.86 -4.92
C ASP A 232 -15.05 -28.61 -4.07
N TYR A 233 -16.32 -28.30 -3.77
CA TYR A 233 -16.67 -27.22 -2.85
C TYR A 233 -16.08 -27.45 -1.47
N SER A 234 -16.18 -28.67 -0.94
CA SER A 234 -15.63 -29.01 0.38
C SER A 234 -14.10 -28.91 0.41
N VAL A 235 -13.43 -29.28 -0.68
CA VAL A 235 -11.98 -29.14 -0.84
C VAL A 235 -11.58 -27.67 -0.90
N ALA A 236 -12.27 -26.86 -1.72
CA ALA A 236 -12.03 -25.43 -1.81
C ALA A 236 -12.29 -24.71 -0.48
N LEU A 237 -13.31 -25.12 0.27
CA LEU A 237 -13.61 -24.58 1.60
C LEU A 237 -12.46 -24.83 2.59
N ALA A 238 -11.91 -26.05 2.62
CA ALA A 238 -10.79 -26.40 3.48
C ALA A 238 -9.48 -25.67 3.08
N ALA A 239 -9.21 -25.58 1.78
CA ALA A 239 -8.07 -24.82 1.26
C ALA A 239 -8.21 -23.32 1.58
N GLY A 240 -9.41 -22.75 1.39
CA GLY A 240 -9.71 -21.36 1.68
C GLY A 240 -9.56 -21.03 3.16
N LYS A 241 -10.00 -21.92 4.06
CA LYS A 241 -9.77 -21.79 5.49
C LYS A 241 -8.28 -21.72 5.83
N THR A 242 -7.48 -22.61 5.26
CA THR A 242 -6.03 -22.65 5.47
C THR A 242 -5.36 -21.36 4.99
N ALA A 243 -5.72 -20.89 3.80
CA ALA A 243 -5.21 -19.65 3.26
C ALA A 243 -5.62 -18.44 4.11
N PHE A 244 -6.86 -18.42 4.63
CA PHE A 244 -7.35 -17.37 5.50
C PHE A 244 -6.60 -17.35 6.84
N GLU A 245 -6.35 -18.52 7.43
CA GLU A 245 -5.55 -18.67 8.65
C GLU A 245 -4.15 -18.07 8.51
N GLN A 246 -3.51 -18.29 7.36
CA GLN A 246 -2.15 -17.81 7.06
C GLN A 246 -2.09 -16.31 6.75
N ASN A 247 -3.10 -15.76 6.08
CA ASN A 247 -2.99 -14.44 5.45
C ASN A 247 -3.93 -13.38 6.04
N CYS A 248 -5.06 -13.77 6.62
CA CYS A 248 -6.16 -12.85 6.93
C CYS A 248 -6.42 -12.68 8.43
N THR A 249 -6.10 -13.69 9.25
CA THR A 249 -6.46 -13.72 10.68
C THR A 249 -5.83 -12.62 11.52
N ALA A 250 -4.66 -12.11 11.11
CA ALA A 250 -3.98 -11.05 11.84
C ALA A 250 -4.80 -9.74 11.88
N CYS A 251 -5.65 -9.50 10.86
CA CYS A 251 -6.58 -8.38 10.80
C CYS A 251 -8.03 -8.82 11.04
N HIS A 252 -8.49 -9.89 10.38
CA HIS A 252 -9.90 -10.30 10.43
C HIS A 252 -10.25 -11.23 11.60
N GLY A 253 -9.26 -11.71 12.36
CA GLY A 253 -9.46 -12.68 13.45
C GLY A 253 -9.74 -14.09 12.94
N ALA A 254 -9.66 -15.09 13.81
CA ALA A 254 -9.84 -16.50 13.44
C ALA A 254 -11.24 -16.82 12.87
N THR A 255 -12.25 -16.06 13.32
CA THR A 255 -13.65 -16.24 12.89
C THR A 255 -14.07 -15.25 11.80
N GLY A 256 -13.19 -14.35 11.36
CA GLY A 256 -13.53 -13.28 10.43
C GLY A 256 -14.33 -12.13 11.04
N ALA A 257 -14.30 -11.97 12.37
CA ALA A 257 -15.07 -10.92 13.07
C ALA A 257 -14.45 -9.51 12.97
N GLY A 258 -13.28 -9.37 12.37
CA GLY A 258 -12.58 -8.08 12.29
C GLY A 258 -11.84 -7.70 13.58
N ASP A 259 -11.54 -8.69 14.42
CA ASP A 259 -10.97 -8.56 15.77
C ASP A 259 -9.57 -9.19 15.89
N GLY A 260 -8.86 -9.30 14.77
CA GLY A 260 -7.48 -9.75 14.77
C GLY A 260 -6.57 -8.85 15.63
N PRO A 261 -5.39 -9.33 16.06
CA PRO A 261 -4.49 -8.56 16.91
C PRO A 261 -4.04 -7.22 16.31
N GLY A 262 -3.99 -7.11 14.98
CA GLY A 262 -3.70 -5.87 14.28
C GLY A 262 -4.91 -4.96 14.05
N ALA A 263 -6.14 -5.42 14.30
CA ALA A 263 -7.35 -4.70 13.91
C ALA A 263 -7.55 -3.36 14.66
N ALA A 264 -7.11 -3.29 15.92
CA ALA A 264 -7.33 -2.13 16.78
C ALA A 264 -6.62 -0.86 16.29
N SER A 265 -5.53 -1.01 15.53
CA SER A 265 -4.71 0.08 14.99
C SER A 265 -5.02 0.45 13.54
N LEU A 266 -6.09 -0.10 12.96
CA LEU A 266 -6.47 0.17 11.57
C LEU A 266 -7.74 1.01 11.49
N LEU A 267 -7.71 2.04 10.65
CA LEU A 267 -8.86 2.85 10.28
C LEU A 267 -9.03 2.87 8.74
N PRO A 268 -10.24 2.55 8.23
CA PRO A 268 -11.33 1.90 8.94
C PRO A 268 -10.92 0.51 9.47
N ARG A 269 -11.56 0.08 10.55
CA ARG A 269 -11.33 -1.26 11.10
C ARG A 269 -11.72 -2.34 10.07
N PRO A 270 -11.06 -3.52 10.09
CA PRO A 270 -11.47 -4.65 9.28
C PRO A 270 -12.95 -4.97 9.49
N ALA A 271 -13.68 -5.21 8.40
CA ALA A 271 -15.10 -5.54 8.48
C ALA A 271 -15.32 -6.90 9.16
N ASP A 272 -16.41 -7.02 9.93
CA ASP A 272 -16.93 -8.33 10.35
C ASP A 272 -17.51 -9.04 9.12
N LEU A 273 -16.78 -10.02 8.62
CA LEU A 273 -17.12 -10.80 7.43
C LEU A 273 -18.35 -11.70 7.67
N ARG A 274 -18.72 -11.93 8.93
CA ARG A 274 -19.93 -12.70 9.30
C ARG A 274 -21.18 -11.82 9.28
N ALA A 275 -21.00 -10.51 9.39
CA ALA A 275 -22.10 -9.54 9.53
C ALA A 275 -22.75 -9.14 8.20
N ALA A 276 -22.33 -9.72 7.06
CA ALA A 276 -22.97 -9.48 5.77
C ALA A 276 -22.80 -10.66 4.81
N SER A 277 -23.80 -10.90 3.96
CA SER A 277 -23.66 -11.72 2.76
C SER A 277 -23.00 -10.88 1.67
N PHE A 278 -22.09 -11.48 0.90
CA PHE A 278 -21.42 -10.83 -0.23
C PHE A 278 -21.61 -11.64 -1.51
N THR A 279 -21.66 -10.97 -2.67
CA THR A 279 -21.53 -11.67 -3.95
C THR A 279 -20.09 -12.17 -4.12
N SER A 280 -19.90 -13.24 -4.89
CA SER A 280 -18.57 -13.77 -5.17
C SER A 280 -17.68 -12.74 -5.87
N GLY A 281 -18.25 -11.94 -6.78
CA GLY A 281 -17.55 -10.83 -7.44
C GLY A 281 -17.02 -9.79 -6.46
N ARG A 282 -17.82 -9.44 -5.45
CA ARG A 282 -17.45 -8.48 -4.40
C ARG A 282 -16.28 -8.93 -3.54
N ILE A 283 -16.24 -10.23 -3.21
CA ILE A 283 -15.12 -10.83 -2.48
C ILE A 283 -13.89 -10.89 -3.40
N ALA A 284 -14.09 -11.29 -4.66
CA ALA A 284 -13.02 -11.38 -5.64
C ALA A 284 -12.31 -10.04 -5.87
N ASP A 285 -13.08 -8.95 -6.00
CA ASP A 285 -12.53 -7.59 -6.04
C ASP A 285 -11.75 -7.26 -4.78
N ALA A 286 -12.31 -7.51 -3.60
CA ALA A 286 -11.62 -7.19 -2.34
C ALA A 286 -10.29 -7.94 -2.21
N LEU A 287 -10.22 -9.18 -2.68
CA LEU A 287 -8.99 -9.98 -2.68
C LEU A 287 -8.00 -9.51 -3.75
N TRP A 288 -8.48 -9.30 -4.97
CA TRP A 288 -7.64 -8.94 -6.12
C TRP A 288 -7.14 -7.50 -6.06
N ASN A 289 -8.04 -6.57 -5.73
CA ASN A 289 -7.80 -5.15 -5.71
C ASN A 289 -7.53 -4.57 -4.33
N GLY A 290 -7.62 -5.37 -3.27
CA GLY A 290 -7.60 -4.82 -1.91
C GLY A 290 -8.80 -3.90 -1.68
N ARG A 291 -8.71 -3.04 -0.67
CA ARG A 291 -9.72 -1.98 -0.45
C ARG A 291 -9.03 -0.64 -0.39
N TYR A 292 -9.08 0.08 -1.51
CA TYR A 292 -8.53 1.43 -1.61
C TYR A 292 -9.08 2.35 -0.52
N GLY A 293 -8.21 3.14 0.11
CA GLY A 293 -8.56 3.98 1.26
C GLY A 293 -8.62 3.23 2.60
N SER A 294 -8.21 1.96 2.65
CA SER A 294 -8.05 1.20 3.89
C SER A 294 -6.70 0.48 3.93
N SER A 295 -6.46 -0.24 5.02
CA SER A 295 -5.26 -1.06 5.20
C SER A 295 -5.34 -2.46 4.57
N MET A 296 -6.43 -2.79 3.86
CA MET A 296 -6.56 -4.08 3.18
C MET A 296 -5.77 -4.07 1.85
N PRO A 297 -4.64 -4.79 1.76
CA PRO A 297 -3.83 -4.85 0.55
C PRO A 297 -4.50 -5.71 -0.52
N ALA A 298 -3.96 -5.64 -1.73
CA ALA A 298 -4.25 -6.61 -2.77
C ALA A 298 -3.44 -7.90 -2.58
N TRP A 299 -3.99 -9.04 -3.02
CA TRP A 299 -3.40 -10.38 -2.80
C TRP A 299 -3.03 -11.07 -4.12
N ARG A 300 -2.56 -10.29 -5.11
CA ARG A 300 -2.24 -10.79 -6.47
C ARG A 300 -1.04 -11.74 -6.53
N ASP A 301 -0.30 -11.87 -5.42
CA ASP A 301 0.80 -12.83 -5.29
C ASP A 301 0.28 -14.25 -4.99
N LEU A 302 -0.97 -14.38 -4.53
CA LEU A 302 -1.64 -15.67 -4.40
C LEU A 302 -2.17 -16.10 -5.77
N ASP A 303 -2.11 -17.39 -6.06
CA ASP A 303 -2.63 -17.93 -7.31
C ASP A 303 -4.16 -17.89 -7.35
N ASN A 304 -4.72 -17.87 -8.57
CA ASN A 304 -6.17 -17.74 -8.77
C ASN A 304 -6.98 -18.85 -8.07
N SER A 305 -6.42 -20.06 -7.89
CA SER A 305 -7.12 -21.15 -7.22
C SER A 305 -7.23 -20.91 -5.71
N THR A 306 -6.18 -20.37 -5.09
CA THR A 306 -6.20 -19.92 -3.69
C THR A 306 -7.18 -18.75 -3.50
N LEU A 307 -7.22 -17.78 -4.42
CA LEU A 307 -8.17 -16.67 -4.36
C LEU A 307 -9.64 -17.13 -4.52
N ALA A 308 -9.89 -18.13 -5.38
CA ALA A 308 -11.19 -18.78 -5.50
C ALA A 308 -11.58 -19.51 -4.21
N ALA A 309 -10.66 -20.27 -3.62
CA ALA A 309 -10.87 -20.97 -2.35
C ALA A 309 -11.15 -19.99 -1.18
N LEU A 310 -10.40 -18.89 -1.09
CA LEU A 310 -10.67 -17.81 -0.15
C LEU A 310 -12.06 -17.20 -0.34
N THR A 311 -12.49 -17.04 -1.59
CA THR A 311 -13.85 -16.55 -1.90
C THR A 311 -14.91 -17.49 -1.33
N VAL A 312 -14.77 -18.80 -1.53
CA VAL A 312 -15.66 -19.82 -0.95
C VAL A 312 -15.68 -19.72 0.58
N TYR A 313 -14.51 -19.66 1.22
CA TYR A 313 -14.41 -19.61 2.67
C TYR A 313 -15.03 -18.36 3.26
N VAL A 314 -14.72 -17.17 2.73
CA VAL A 314 -15.30 -15.90 3.22
C VAL A 314 -16.82 -15.90 3.06
N GLN A 315 -17.34 -16.42 1.95
CA GLN A 315 -18.78 -16.53 1.74
C GLN A 315 -19.46 -17.45 2.77
N SER A 316 -18.75 -18.48 3.25
CA SER A 316 -19.26 -19.41 4.27
C SER A 316 -19.31 -18.84 5.70
N LEU A 317 -18.61 -17.73 5.98
CA LEU A 317 -18.54 -17.13 7.32
C LEU A 317 -19.84 -16.43 7.74
N HIS A 318 -20.67 -16.05 6.77
CA HIS A 318 -21.89 -15.31 7.02
C HIS A 318 -23.04 -16.22 7.49
N THR A 319 -23.79 -15.76 8.50
CA THR A 319 -25.09 -16.34 8.88
C THR A 319 -26.20 -15.34 8.55
N LEU A 320 -27.09 -15.70 7.62
CA LEU A 320 -28.23 -14.86 7.24
C LEU A 320 -29.16 -14.65 8.44
N GLN A 321 -29.34 -13.39 8.84
CA GLN A 321 -30.27 -13.01 9.89
C GLN A 321 -31.59 -12.52 9.28
N ALA A 322 -32.71 -13.13 9.67
CA ALA A 322 -34.04 -12.69 9.25
C ALA A 322 -34.34 -11.28 9.80
N LEU A 323 -35.12 -10.50 9.05
CA LEU A 323 -35.68 -9.26 9.59
C LEU A 323 -36.71 -9.62 10.67
N PRO A 324 -36.73 -8.93 11.84
CA PRO A 324 -37.85 -9.09 12.78
C PRO A 324 -39.16 -8.68 12.09
N GLU A 325 -40.22 -9.46 12.31
CA GLU A 325 -41.55 -9.19 11.75
C GLU A 325 -42.07 -7.83 12.23
N THR A 326 -42.14 -6.88 11.29
CA THR A 326 -42.81 -5.57 11.30
C THR A 326 -43.06 -4.88 12.65
N ALA A 327 -42.27 -3.83 12.93
CA ALA A 327 -42.82 -2.64 13.58
C ALA A 327 -43.59 -1.83 12.53
N THR A 328 -44.89 -1.68 12.74
CA THR A 328 -45.77 -0.82 11.94
C THR A 328 -45.27 0.63 12.00
N GLY A 329 -45.22 1.32 10.85
CA GLY A 329 -45.37 2.77 10.90
C GLY A 329 -44.74 3.63 9.81
N GLU A 330 -43.86 3.12 8.93
CA GLU A 330 -43.27 3.96 7.86
C GLU A 330 -43.45 3.35 6.48
N SER A 331 -43.99 4.12 5.53
CA SER A 331 -44.27 3.65 4.18
C SER A 331 -42.98 3.58 3.35
N THR A 332 -42.96 2.71 2.32
CA THR A 332 -41.84 2.62 1.38
C THR A 332 -41.51 3.98 0.75
N VAL A 333 -42.53 4.80 0.47
CA VAL A 333 -42.37 6.15 -0.11
C VAL A 333 -41.62 7.09 0.85
N GLN A 334 -41.95 7.06 2.14
CA GLN A 334 -41.27 7.87 3.15
C GLN A 334 -39.80 7.43 3.32
N THR A 335 -39.54 6.13 3.26
CA THR A 335 -38.18 5.58 3.42
C THR A 335 -37.29 5.94 2.22
N THR A 336 -37.80 5.83 1.00
CA THR A 336 -37.04 6.23 -0.20
C THR A 336 -36.70 7.72 -0.17
N ALA A 337 -37.64 8.58 0.24
CA ALA A 337 -37.38 10.02 0.37
C ALA A 337 -36.32 10.33 1.44
N LEU A 338 -36.29 9.57 2.55
CA LEU A 338 -35.24 9.68 3.58
C LEU A 338 -33.87 9.30 3.01
N PHE A 339 -33.78 8.20 2.27
CA PHE A 339 -32.54 7.76 1.65
C PHE A 339 -32.06 8.75 0.57
N GLU A 340 -32.97 9.23 -0.27
CA GLU A 340 -32.65 10.21 -1.31
C GLU A 340 -32.10 11.51 -0.70
N LYS A 341 -32.74 12.02 0.35
CA LYS A 341 -32.33 13.27 1.00
C LYS A 341 -30.99 13.17 1.73
N ASN A 342 -30.73 12.04 2.40
CA ASN A 342 -29.64 11.95 3.38
C ASN A 342 -28.46 11.06 2.94
N CYS A 343 -28.69 10.10 2.03
CA CYS A 343 -27.72 9.05 1.72
C CYS A 343 -27.24 9.09 0.26
N SER A 344 -28.09 9.53 -0.67
CA SER A 344 -27.84 9.39 -2.12
C SER A 344 -26.65 10.22 -2.64
N SER A 345 -26.27 11.30 -1.97
CA SER A 345 -25.10 12.11 -2.34
C SER A 345 -23.80 11.29 -2.34
N CYS A 346 -23.73 10.28 -1.47
CA CYS A 346 -22.61 9.34 -1.38
C CYS A 346 -22.97 7.97 -1.97
N HIS A 347 -24.11 7.40 -1.59
CA HIS A 347 -24.47 6.03 -1.97
C HIS A 347 -25.16 5.90 -3.33
N GLY A 348 -25.46 7.02 -4.00
CA GLY A 348 -26.22 7.03 -5.24
C GLY A 348 -27.71 6.80 -5.02
N ALA A 349 -28.55 7.16 -6.00
CA ALA A 349 -30.01 7.02 -5.90
C ALA A 349 -30.47 5.56 -5.79
N THR A 350 -29.68 4.62 -6.32
CA THR A 350 -29.95 3.18 -6.35
C THR A 350 -29.12 2.39 -5.35
N GLY A 351 -28.35 3.07 -4.48
CA GLY A 351 -27.51 2.44 -3.46
C GLY A 351 -26.26 1.74 -3.98
N GLN A 352 -25.78 2.08 -5.18
CA GLN A 352 -24.60 1.47 -5.80
C GLN A 352 -23.26 2.02 -5.29
N GLY A 353 -23.27 3.03 -4.42
CA GLY A 353 -22.05 3.68 -3.97
C GLY A 353 -21.44 4.62 -5.02
N ASP A 354 -22.24 5.10 -5.97
CA ASP A 354 -21.86 5.90 -7.13
C ASP A 354 -22.40 7.34 -7.08
N GLY A 355 -22.74 7.84 -5.87
CA GLY A 355 -23.19 9.20 -5.67
C GLY A 355 -22.14 10.23 -6.13
N PRO A 356 -22.54 11.49 -6.38
CA PRO A 356 -21.62 12.54 -6.86
C PRO A 356 -20.39 12.75 -5.96
N ALA A 357 -20.51 12.50 -4.65
CA ALA A 357 -19.38 12.56 -3.72
C ALA A 357 -18.51 11.29 -3.74
N ALA A 358 -19.02 10.14 -4.19
CA ALA A 358 -18.35 8.84 -4.02
C ALA A 358 -16.93 8.78 -4.59
N ARG A 359 -16.68 9.48 -5.71
CA ARG A 359 -15.39 9.45 -6.41
C ARG A 359 -14.25 10.10 -5.62
N SER A 360 -14.55 11.02 -4.70
CA SER A 360 -13.55 11.68 -3.85
C SER A 360 -13.41 11.02 -2.47
N LEU A 361 -14.16 9.95 -2.20
CA LEU A 361 -14.14 9.26 -0.92
C LEU A 361 -13.29 7.99 -0.98
N ALA A 362 -12.47 7.81 0.04
CA ALA A 362 -11.62 6.64 0.23
C ALA A 362 -11.75 6.17 1.69
N PRO A 363 -12.27 4.96 1.97
CA PRO A 363 -12.84 4.03 1.00
C PRO A 363 -14.14 4.55 0.37
N ARG A 364 -14.49 4.02 -0.81
CA ARG A 364 -15.75 4.36 -1.48
C ARG A 364 -16.97 3.90 -0.66
N PRO A 365 -18.12 4.61 -0.77
CA PRO A 365 -19.37 4.19 -0.17
C PRO A 365 -19.77 2.77 -0.60
N ALA A 366 -20.48 2.07 0.28
CA ALA A 366 -20.96 0.72 0.03
C ALA A 366 -21.90 0.66 -1.19
N ASN A 367 -21.66 -0.30 -2.08
CA ASN A 367 -22.64 -0.80 -3.04
C ASN A 367 -23.53 -1.85 -2.34
N PHE A 368 -24.78 -1.49 -2.05
CA PHE A 368 -25.75 -2.35 -1.37
C PHE A 368 -26.34 -3.44 -2.28
N GLN A 369 -26.08 -3.39 -3.59
CA GLN A 369 -26.45 -4.47 -4.52
C GLN A 369 -25.48 -5.64 -4.42
N LEU A 370 -24.22 -5.39 -4.01
CA LEU A 370 -23.15 -6.38 -3.92
C LEU A 370 -22.97 -6.99 -2.52
N LYS A 371 -23.65 -6.44 -1.50
CA LYS A 371 -23.63 -6.98 -0.14
C LYS A 371 -24.93 -6.74 0.61
N GLN A 372 -25.32 -7.70 1.44
CA GLN A 372 -26.46 -7.59 2.35
C GLN A 372 -26.00 -7.65 3.80
N GLY A 373 -25.99 -6.50 4.48
CA GLY A 373 -25.64 -6.44 5.90
C GLY A 373 -26.72 -7.01 6.82
N ASN A 374 -26.30 -7.56 7.96
CA ASN A 374 -27.18 -7.93 9.06
C ASN A 374 -27.86 -6.69 9.65
N PRO A 375 -29.12 -6.78 10.11
CA PRO A 375 -29.85 -5.64 10.64
C PRO A 375 -29.12 -4.91 11.76
N ASP A 376 -28.60 -5.66 12.73
CA ASP A 376 -27.93 -5.11 13.91
C ASP A 376 -26.66 -4.35 13.52
N TYR A 377 -25.93 -4.86 12.52
CA TYR A 377 -24.74 -4.19 11.98
C TYR A 377 -25.11 -2.90 11.23
N LEU A 378 -26.14 -2.93 10.38
CA LEU A 378 -26.59 -1.74 9.66
C LEU A 378 -27.14 -0.67 10.60
N GLU A 379 -27.87 -1.06 11.65
CA GLU A 379 -28.34 -0.14 12.69
C GLU A 379 -27.16 0.49 13.45
N MET A 380 -26.15 -0.30 13.82
CA MET A 380 -24.93 0.22 14.43
C MET A 380 -24.21 1.23 13.53
N VAL A 381 -24.10 0.95 12.22
CA VAL A 381 -23.48 1.87 11.25
C VAL A 381 -24.30 3.16 11.11
N LEU A 382 -25.63 3.08 11.06
CA LEU A 382 -26.47 4.27 11.00
C LEU A 382 -26.37 5.10 12.29
N ARG A 383 -26.29 4.46 13.46
CA ARG A 383 -26.13 5.18 14.74
C ARG A 383 -24.78 5.90 14.81
N ASN A 384 -23.68 5.16 14.60
CA ASN A 384 -22.33 5.60 14.95
C ASN A 384 -21.49 6.10 13.78
N GLY A 385 -21.94 5.89 12.54
CA GLY A 385 -21.10 6.03 11.36
C GLY A 385 -20.01 4.95 11.30
N ILE A 386 -18.99 5.18 10.48
CA ILE A 386 -17.81 4.29 10.40
C ILE A 386 -16.54 5.12 10.60
N PRO A 387 -15.84 4.96 11.73
CA PRO A 387 -14.57 5.65 12.01
C PRO A 387 -13.54 5.43 10.89
N GLY A 388 -12.82 6.50 10.53
CA GLY A 388 -11.86 6.47 9.42
C GLY A 388 -12.49 6.55 8.03
N THR A 389 -13.80 6.82 7.93
CA THR A 389 -14.49 7.03 6.65
C THR A 389 -15.33 8.30 6.67
N ALA A 390 -15.90 8.65 5.53
CA ALA A 390 -16.84 9.76 5.41
C ALA A 390 -18.29 9.42 5.83
N MET A 391 -18.58 8.21 6.32
CA MET A 391 -19.91 7.83 6.79
C MET A 391 -20.19 8.43 8.18
N PRO A 392 -21.08 9.44 8.31
CA PRO A 392 -21.33 10.11 9.57
C PRO A 392 -22.30 9.31 10.47
N PRO A 393 -22.34 9.61 11.79
CA PRO A 393 -23.39 9.14 12.67
C PRO A 393 -24.73 9.82 12.36
N TRP A 394 -25.83 9.09 12.46
CA TRP A 394 -27.19 9.59 12.23
C TRP A 394 -28.11 9.48 13.44
N GLU A 395 -27.59 9.07 14.61
CA GLU A 395 -28.39 8.90 15.82
C GLU A 395 -29.10 10.19 16.25
N GLU A 396 -28.46 11.35 16.09
CA GLU A 396 -29.03 12.65 16.45
C GLU A 396 -29.99 13.23 15.39
N VAL A 397 -29.99 12.68 14.17
CA VAL A 397 -30.71 13.24 13.01
C VAL A 397 -31.95 12.40 12.66
N LEU A 398 -31.84 11.08 12.79
CA LEU A 398 -32.88 10.12 12.41
C LEU A 398 -33.45 9.44 13.65
N THR A 399 -34.75 9.21 13.67
CA THR A 399 -35.39 8.43 14.74
C THR A 399 -35.06 6.94 14.62
N ASP A 400 -35.22 6.18 15.70
CA ASP A 400 -35.07 4.71 15.69
C ASP A 400 -35.96 4.05 14.64
N GLN A 401 -37.19 4.55 14.45
CA GLN A 401 -38.10 4.05 13.43
C GLN A 401 -37.58 4.30 12.01
N GLN A 402 -37.03 5.50 11.75
CA GLN A 402 -36.43 5.87 10.47
C GLN A 402 -35.18 5.06 10.15
N ARG A 403 -34.33 4.78 11.14
CA ARG A 403 -33.16 3.93 10.91
C ARG A 403 -33.57 2.49 10.65
N HIS A 404 -34.53 1.94 11.40
CA HIS A 404 -35.05 0.60 11.14
C HIS A 404 -35.72 0.46 9.76
N SER A 405 -36.40 1.50 9.26
CA SER A 405 -36.98 1.50 7.92
C SER A 405 -35.89 1.55 6.84
N LEU A 406 -34.86 2.37 7.03
CA LEU A 406 -33.67 2.40 6.16
C LEU A 406 -32.95 1.05 6.15
N VAL A 407 -32.73 0.39 7.29
CA VAL A 407 -32.12 -0.95 7.34
C VAL A 407 -32.86 -1.94 6.45
N ARG A 408 -34.19 -1.94 6.51
CA ARG A 408 -35.03 -2.79 5.63
C ARG A 408 -34.87 -2.43 4.16
N TYR A 409 -34.90 -1.14 3.84
CA TYR A 409 -34.70 -0.64 2.48
C TYR A 409 -33.33 -1.03 1.91
N LEU A 410 -32.24 -0.78 2.64
CA LEU A 410 -30.87 -1.12 2.22
C LEU A 410 -30.72 -2.62 1.94
N ARG A 411 -31.28 -3.49 2.80
CA ARG A 411 -31.23 -4.94 2.60
C ARG A 411 -32.02 -5.42 1.38
N SER A 412 -33.06 -4.66 0.97
CA SER A 412 -33.86 -4.97 -0.21
C SER A 412 -33.15 -4.67 -1.53
N LEU A 413 -32.07 -3.89 -1.51
CA LEU A 413 -31.29 -3.54 -2.70
C LEU A 413 -30.32 -4.66 -3.13
N TYR A 414 -30.08 -5.66 -2.27
CA TYR A 414 -29.12 -6.73 -2.54
C TYR A 414 -29.55 -7.60 -3.72
N GLN A 415 -28.62 -7.80 -4.66
CA GLN A 415 -28.81 -8.62 -5.85
C GLN A 415 -27.74 -9.70 -5.88
N PRO A 416 -28.06 -10.96 -5.50
CA PRO A 416 -27.07 -12.04 -5.44
C PRO A 416 -26.33 -12.31 -6.76
N SER A 417 -26.96 -11.99 -7.89
CA SER A 417 -26.39 -12.15 -9.24
C SER A 417 -25.70 -10.90 -9.78
N ALA A 418 -25.65 -9.80 -9.03
CA ALA A 418 -25.00 -8.57 -9.48
C ALA A 418 -23.47 -8.74 -9.55
N GLN A 419 -22.89 -8.16 -10.59
CA GLN A 419 -21.46 -8.07 -10.83
C GLN A 419 -21.00 -6.64 -10.54
N GLU A 420 -19.74 -6.50 -10.11
CA GLU A 420 -19.14 -5.22 -9.71
C GLU A 420 -18.81 -4.30 -10.88
#